data_AF-A0A9X1B546-F1
#
_entry.id   AF-A0A9X1B546-F1
#
_cell.length_a   1.000
_cell.length_b   1.000
_cell.length_c   1.000
_cell.angle_alpha   90.00
_cell.angle_beta   90.00
_cell.angle_gamma   90.00
#
_symmetry.space_group_name_H-M   'P 1'
#
loop_
_entity.id
_entity.type
_entity.pdbx_description
1 polymer ?
#
loop_
_entity_poly.entity_id
_entity_poly.type
_entity_poly.pdbx_seq_one_letter_code
_entity_poly.pdbx_strand_id
1 'polypeptide(L)' 'MSSNGRLEIEVMTCVSDMDKQLFDRDGAALVIHKGADDYNSQPSGAAGPRIACGVIKKRDT' A
#
# COMPACT_ATOMS: atom_id res chain seq x y z
N MET A 1 11.76 16.39 -1.84
CA MET A 1 10.43 16.09 -2.42
C MET A 1 10.26 16.92 -3.67
N SER A 2 9.84 16.30 -4.79
CA SER A 2 9.50 17.05 -6.00
C SER A 2 8.25 17.90 -5.73
N SER A 3 8.25 19.18 -6.11
CA SER A 3 7.14 20.12 -5.89
C SER A 3 5.93 19.88 -6.79
N ASN A 4 6.04 18.96 -7.76
CA ASN A 4 4.98 18.68 -8.74
C ASN A 4 3.99 17.59 -8.30
N GLY A 5 4.10 17.06 -7.08
CA GLY A 5 3.17 16.05 -6.54
C GLY A 5 3.25 14.67 -7.21
N ARG A 6 4.32 14.34 -7.94
CA ARG A 6 4.52 13.01 -8.51
C ARG A 6 5.31 12.11 -7.55
N LEU A 7 4.84 10.86 -7.42
CA LEU A 7 5.50 9.80 -6.69
C LEU A 7 5.76 8.64 -7.66
N GLU A 8 7.03 8.26 -7.78
CA GLU A 8 7.46 7.01 -8.41
C GLU A 8 8.21 6.22 -7.34
N ILE A 9 7.84 4.95 -7.16
CA ILE A 9 8.39 4.10 -6.12
C ILE A 9 8.50 2.66 -6.63
N GLU A 10 9.60 2.01 -6.31
CA GLU A 10 9.83 0.59 -6.52
C GLU A 10 10.26 -0.01 -5.18
N VAL A 11 9.57 -1.06 -4.74
CA VAL A 11 9.84 -1.73 -3.47
C VAL A 11 9.80 -3.23 -3.70
N MET A 12 10.83 -3.92 -3.22
CA MET A 12 10.82 -5.37 -3.12
C MET A 12 10.33 -5.75 -1.73
N THR A 13 9.19 -6.44 -1.66
CA THR A 13 8.57 -6.88 -0.41
C THR A 13 8.81 -8.38 -0.18
N CYS A 14 8.65 -8.83 1.06
CA CYS A 14 8.78 -10.24 1.45
C CYS A 14 7.50 -11.06 1.22
N VAL A 15 6.58 -10.58 0.37
CA VAL A 15 5.39 -11.35 -0.02
C VAL A 15 5.84 -12.62 -0.76
N SER A 16 5.77 -13.75 -0.06
CA SER A 16 6.26 -15.04 -0.53
C SER A 16 5.19 -15.92 -1.16
N ASP A 17 3.92 -15.70 -0.83
CA ASP A 17 2.75 -16.39 -1.38
C ASP A 17 1.64 -15.37 -1.63
N MET A 18 1.48 -14.96 -2.89
CA MET A 18 0.50 -13.93 -3.26
C MET A 18 -0.94 -14.39 -3.05
N ASP A 19 -1.22 -15.69 -3.24
CA ASP A 19 -2.58 -16.21 -3.10
C ASP A 19 -3.03 -16.18 -1.63
N LYS A 20 -2.14 -16.51 -0.70
CA LYS A 20 -2.46 -16.48 0.74
C LYS A 20 -2.40 -15.08 1.36
N GLN A 21 -1.60 -14.16 0.82
CA GLN A 21 -1.34 -12.86 1.46
C GLN A 21 -2.06 -11.69 0.81
N LEU A 22 -2.31 -11.73 -0.51
CA LEU A 22 -2.92 -10.62 -1.24
C LEU A 22 -4.26 -10.97 -1.89
N PHE A 23 -4.46 -12.25 -2.23
CA PHE A 23 -5.65 -12.73 -2.93
C PHE A 23 -6.46 -13.73 -2.12
N ASP A 24 -6.48 -13.54 -0.80
CA ASP A 24 -7.37 -14.29 0.07
C ASP A 24 -8.84 -13.91 -0.19
N ARG A 25 -9.76 -14.43 0.64
CA ARG A 25 -11.20 -14.24 0.43
C ARG A 25 -11.62 -12.78 0.38
N ASP A 26 -10.97 -11.92 1.16
CA ASP A 26 -11.36 -10.51 1.30
C ASP A 26 -10.48 -9.61 0.39
N GLY A 27 -9.34 -10.12 -0.07
CA GLY A 27 -8.43 -9.47 -1.01
C GLY A 27 -7.59 -8.36 -0.38
N ALA A 28 -6.90 -7.57 -1.22
CA ALA A 28 -6.01 -6.51 -0.76
C ALA A 28 -6.14 -5.22 -1.58
N ALA A 29 -5.72 -4.11 -0.97
CA ALA A 29 -5.62 -2.81 -1.63
C ALA A 29 -4.32 -2.09 -1.24
N LEU A 30 -3.74 -1.36 -2.19
CA LEU A 30 -2.71 -0.36 -1.91
C LEU A 30 -3.39 0.91 -1.39
N VAL A 31 -2.89 1.47 -0.29
CA VAL A 31 -3.43 2.68 0.35
C VAL A 31 -2.34 3.73 0.47
N ILE A 32 -2.64 4.96 0.07
CA ILE A 32 -1.77 6.12 0.28
C ILE A 32 -2.36 6.97 1.41
N HIS A 33 -1.55 7.22 2.43
CA HIS A 33 -1.91 8.10 3.55
C HIS A 33 -1.49 9.55 3.28
N LYS A 34 -2.12 10.50 4.00
CA LYS A 34 -1.81 11.93 3.89
C LYS A 34 -0.41 12.27 4.42
N GLY A 35 0.00 11.61 5.52
CA GLY A 35 1.28 11.79 6.18
C GLY A 35 2.21 10.60 5.97
N ALA A 36 3.46 10.77 6.42
CA ALA A 36 4.44 9.70 6.44
C ALA A 36 4.13 8.70 7.56
N ASP A 37 4.53 7.44 7.35
CA ASP A 37 4.55 6.40 8.37
C ASP A 37 5.71 6.68 9.36
N ASP A 38 5.45 6.52 10.66
CA ASP A 38 6.45 6.69 11.72
C ASP A 38 7.24 5.41 12.05
N TYR A 39 6.91 4.28 11.40
CA TYR A 39 7.48 2.96 11.57
C TYR A 39 7.46 2.42 13.01
N ASN A 40 6.61 2.97 13.88
CA ASN A 40 6.55 2.61 15.29
C ASN A 40 5.10 2.41 15.75
N SER A 41 4.25 3.42 15.55
CA SER A 41 2.85 3.38 15.96
C SER A 41 2.07 2.41 15.09
N GLN A 42 1.50 1.37 15.70
CA GLN A 42 0.66 0.40 14.99
C GLN A 42 -0.82 0.61 15.32
N PRO A 43 -1.75 0.38 14.36
CA PRO A 43 -1.55 -0.27 13.06
C PRO A 43 -1.34 0.66 11.86
N SER A 44 -1.45 1.99 12.03
CA SER A 44 -1.49 2.95 10.89
C SER A 44 -0.29 3.88 10.76
N GLY A 45 0.79 3.67 11.54
CA GLY A 45 2.03 4.45 11.44
C GLY A 45 1.87 5.94 11.75
N ALA A 46 0.84 6.32 12.51
CA ALA A 46 0.43 7.72 12.70
C ALA A 46 0.29 8.55 11.39
N ALA A 47 0.07 7.89 10.24
CA ALA A 47 0.13 8.50 8.91
C ALA A 47 -1.10 9.36 8.54
N GLY A 48 -2.11 9.43 9.40
CA GLY A 48 -3.32 10.22 9.18
C GLY A 48 -4.29 9.59 8.16
N PRO A 49 -5.21 10.39 7.56
CA PRO A 49 -6.26 9.89 6.68
C PRO A 49 -5.73 9.21 5.41
N ARG A 50 -6.50 8.24 4.88
CA ARG A 50 -6.27 7.58 3.59
C ARG A 50 -6.74 8.50 2.45
N ILE A 51 -5.84 8.92 1.57
CA ILE A 51 -6.12 9.89 0.50
C ILE A 51 -6.23 9.27 -0.89
N ALA A 52 -5.75 8.03 -1.07
CA ALA A 52 -5.99 7.24 -2.27
C ALA A 52 -6.01 5.75 -1.92
N CYS A 53 -6.73 4.96 -2.71
CA CYS A 53 -6.72 3.51 -2.62
C CYS A 53 -6.87 2.87 -4.01
N GLY A 54 -6.27 1.69 -4.19
CA GLY A 54 -6.42 0.88 -5.39
C GLY A 54 -6.46 -0.59 -5.04
N VAL A 55 -7.49 -1.31 -5.49
CA VAL A 55 -7.60 -2.76 -5.28
C VAL A 55 -6.51 -3.46 -6.08
N ILE A 56 -5.80 -4.38 -5.43
CA ILE A 56 -4.84 -5.26 -6.09
C ILE A 56 -5.62 -6.46 -6.61
N LYS A 57 -5.66 -6.63 -7.93
CA LYS A 57 -6.31 -7.76 -8.59
C LYS A 57 -5.29 -8.56 -9.38
N LYS A 58 -5.59 -9.85 -9.57
CA LYS A 58 -4.91 -10.63 -10.60
C LYS A 58 -5.14 -9.95 -11.95
N ARG A 59 -4.10 -9.90 -12.77
CA ARG A 59 -4.26 -9.46 -14.14
C ARG A 59 -5.04 -10.55 -14.86
N ASP A 60 -6.23 -10.21 -15.35
CA ASP A 60 -6.97 -11.08 -16.24
C ASP A 60 -6.14 -11.22 -17.53
N THR A 61 -5.77 -12.45 -17.87
CA THR A 61 -5.11 -12.83 -19.13
C THR A 61 -6.12 -13.37 -20.11
#